data_AF-A0A8J5F7J8-F1
#
_entry.id   AF-A0A8J5F7J8-F1
#
_cell.length_a   1.000
_cell.length_b   1.000
_cell.length_c   1.000
_cell.angle_alpha   90.00
_cell.angle_beta   90.00
_cell.angle_gamma   90.00
#
_symmetry.space_group_name_H-M   'P 1'
#
loop_
_entity.id
_entity.type
_entity.pdbx_description
1 polymer ?
#
loop_
_entity_poly.entity_id
_entity_poly.type
_entity_poly.pdbx_seq_one_letter_code
_entity_poly.pdbx_strand_id
1 'polypeptide(L)'
;MLEMVAAATKNFLSECLLGEGGFGIVYKGYLENLEQEWIEVMMLSLLHHENLVKLIGYCADGAQRLLVFGYMSLGSLEDHLLDIPPEQKPLSWLVDEDENSI
;
A
#
# COMPACT_ATOMS: atom_id res chain seq x y z
N MET A 1 -9.51 0.30 17.13
CA MET A 1 -8.72 0.25 15.88
C MET A 1 -9.14 -0.88 14.96
N LEU A 2 -9.20 -2.15 15.42
CA LEU A 2 -9.62 -3.28 14.58
C LEU A 2 -10.98 -3.05 13.89
N GLU A 3 -12.00 -2.65 14.64
CA GLU A 3 -13.34 -2.35 14.10
C GLU A 3 -13.32 -1.24 13.04
N MET A 4 -12.47 -0.23 13.23
CA MET A 4 -12.34 0.89 12.29
C MET A 4 -11.68 0.45 10.98
N VAL A 5 -10.61 -0.36 11.08
CA VAL A 5 -9.94 -0.94 9.91
C VAL A 5 -10.89 -1.91 9.19
N ALA A 6 -11.68 -2.68 9.94
CA ALA A 6 -12.72 -3.51 9.37
C ALA A 6 -13.72 -2.64 8.58
N ALA A 7 -14.29 -1.59 9.18
CA ALA A 7 -15.21 -0.69 8.47
C ALA A 7 -14.60 -0.09 7.20
N ALA A 8 -13.35 0.40 7.27
CA ALA A 8 -12.64 1.00 6.13
C ALA A 8 -12.41 0.03 4.97
N THR A 9 -12.27 -1.27 5.28
CA THR A 9 -12.06 -2.36 4.30
C THR A 9 -13.36 -3.14 4.01
N LYS A 10 -14.52 -2.59 4.42
CA LYS A 10 -15.85 -3.22 4.31
C LYS A 10 -15.91 -4.61 4.96
N ASN A 11 -15.20 -4.80 6.06
CA ASN A 11 -14.92 -6.06 6.76
C ASN A 11 -14.02 -7.01 5.96
N PHE A 12 -12.88 -6.49 5.47
CA PHE A 12 -11.88 -7.26 4.73
C PHE A 12 -12.47 -8.01 3.52
N LEU A 13 -13.38 -7.36 2.78
CA LEU A 13 -13.98 -7.95 1.59
C LEU A 13 -12.92 -8.22 0.52
N SER A 14 -13.12 -9.27 -0.28
CA SER A 14 -12.22 -9.64 -1.38
C SER A 14 -12.09 -8.55 -2.45
N GLU A 15 -13.11 -7.71 -2.65
CA GLU A 15 -13.03 -6.54 -3.54
C GLU A 15 -12.00 -5.50 -3.09
N CYS A 16 -11.69 -5.49 -1.79
CA CYS A 16 -10.68 -4.63 -1.20
C CYS A 16 -9.28 -5.29 -1.21
N LEU A 17 -9.15 -6.56 -1.61
CA LEU A 17 -7.86 -7.25 -1.64
C LEU A 17 -6.95 -6.61 -2.70
N LEU A 18 -5.76 -6.18 -2.28
CA LEU A 18 -4.71 -5.70 -3.19
C LEU A 18 -3.71 -6.81 -3.52
N GLY A 19 -3.45 -7.71 -2.57
CA GLY A 19 -2.54 -8.82 -2.79
C GLY A 19 -2.22 -9.58 -1.52
N GLU A 20 -1.49 -10.68 -1.70
CA GLU A 20 -0.96 -11.52 -0.63
C GLU A 20 0.54 -11.72 -0.87
N GLY A 21 1.34 -11.58 0.18
CA GLY A 21 2.77 -11.82 0.13
C GLY A 21 3.29 -12.46 1.40
N GLY A 22 4.62 -12.61 1.51
CA GLY A 22 5.26 -13.24 2.68
C GLY A 22 5.03 -12.52 4.02
N PHE A 23 4.50 -11.30 3.99
CA PHE A 23 4.18 -10.49 5.16
C PHE A 23 2.68 -10.43 5.47
N GLY A 24 1.88 -11.24 4.77
CA GLY A 24 0.44 -11.35 4.96
C GLY A 24 -0.37 -10.76 3.81
N ILE A 25 -1.64 -10.50 4.11
CA ILE A 25 -2.65 -10.09 3.14
C ILE A 25 -2.84 -8.57 3.23
N VAL A 26 -2.89 -7.90 2.08
CA VAL A 26 -3.01 -6.45 1.97
C VAL A 26 -4.37 -6.07 1.43
N TYR A 27 -5.09 -5.22 2.16
CA TYR A 27 -6.39 -4.69 1.78
C TYR A 27 -6.35 -3.18 1.59
N LYS A 28 -7.06 -2.69 0.58
CA LYS A 28 -7.37 -1.28 0.38
C LYS A 28 -8.55 -0.89 1.25
N GLY A 29 -8.40 0.20 1.99
CA GLY A 29 -9.49 0.78 2.76
C GLY A 29 -9.57 2.29 2.61
N TYR A 30 -10.72 2.84 2.92
CA TYR A 30 -10.97 4.28 2.95
C TYR A 30 -11.26 4.70 4.39
N LEU A 31 -10.38 5.52 4.96
CA LEU A 31 -10.55 6.08 6.30
C LEU A 31 -11.24 7.44 6.14
N GLU A 32 -12.49 7.55 6.52
CA GLU A 32 -13.23 8.82 6.49
C GLU A 32 -12.82 9.70 7.68
N ASN A 33 -12.53 10.98 7.45
CA ASN A 33 -12.26 12.00 8.46
C ASN A 33 -11.14 11.68 9.45
N LEU A 34 -9.90 11.59 8.93
CA LEU A 34 -8.70 11.42 9.75
C LEU A 34 -8.52 12.54 10.81
N GLU A 35 -9.20 13.68 10.68
CA GLU A 35 -8.87 14.93 11.38
C GLU A 35 -9.29 15.03 12.86
N GLN A 36 -10.28 14.25 13.34
CA GLN A 36 -10.80 14.45 14.71
C GLN A 36 -10.90 13.20 15.57
N GLU A 37 -11.21 12.03 15.00
CA GLU A 37 -11.41 10.78 15.80
C GLU A 37 -10.29 9.75 15.57
N TRP A 38 -9.59 9.82 14.43
CA TRP A 38 -8.61 8.82 14.03
C TRP A 38 -7.19 9.15 14.51
N ILE A 39 -6.83 10.44 14.60
CA ILE A 39 -5.49 10.88 15.01
C ILE A 39 -5.14 10.43 16.43
N GLU A 40 -6.07 10.49 17.39
CA GLU A 40 -5.77 10.09 18.78
C GLU A 40 -5.48 8.59 18.93
N VAL A 41 -6.02 7.76 18.03
CA VAL A 41 -5.88 6.30 18.07
C VAL A 41 -4.69 5.83 17.24
N MET A 42 -4.14 6.66 16.35
CA MET A 42 -3.09 6.28 15.41
C MET A 42 -1.68 6.61 15.93
N MET A 43 -0.87 5.58 16.14
CA MET A 43 0.56 5.71 16.40
C MET A 43 1.30 6.01 15.09
N LEU A 44 1.65 7.28 14.85
CA LEU A 44 2.45 7.68 13.70
C LEU A 44 3.90 7.21 13.84
N SER A 45 4.48 6.70 12.75
CA SER A 45 5.90 6.36 12.70
C SER A 45 6.79 7.61 12.83
N LEU A 46 7.85 7.53 13.64
CA LEU A 46 8.92 8.53 13.68
C LEU A 46 9.78 8.49 12.41
N LEU A 47 9.71 7.41 11.64
CA LEU A 47 10.39 7.27 10.36
C LEU A 47 9.52 7.89 9.26
N HIS A 48 9.89 9.10 8.85
CA HIS A 48 9.29 9.83 7.74
C HIS A 48 10.36 10.10 6.68
N HIS A 49 10.23 9.44 5.52
CA HIS A 49 11.13 9.61 4.39
C HIS A 49 10.32 9.53 3.09
N GLU A 50 10.67 10.34 2.10
CA GLU A 50 9.95 10.47 0.83
C GLU A 50 9.81 9.12 0.08
N ASN A 51 10.86 8.31 0.11
CA ASN A 51 10.92 7.01 -0.57
C ASN A 51 10.45 5.81 0.29
N LEU A 52 9.82 6.06 1.44
CA LEU A 52 9.27 5.00 2.29
C LEU A 52 7.77 5.19 2.45
N VAL A 53 7.01 4.11 2.30
CA VAL A 53 5.58 4.15 2.53
C VAL A 53 5.31 4.55 3.97
N LYS A 54 4.49 5.60 4.14
CA LYS A 54 4.19 6.14 5.46
C LYS A 54 3.34 5.15 6.25
N LEU A 55 3.88 4.64 7.35
CA LEU A 55 3.09 3.94 8.37
C LEU A 55 2.23 4.97 9.10
N ILE A 56 0.91 4.78 9.03
CA ILE A 56 -0.08 5.64 9.65
C ILE A 56 -0.52 5.07 11.01
N GLY A 57 -0.61 3.74 11.14
CA GLY A 57 -1.01 3.12 12.41
C GLY A 57 -0.72 1.62 12.49
N TYR A 58 -0.85 1.08 13.69
CA TYR A 58 -0.64 -0.33 14.01
C TYR A 58 -1.65 -0.81 15.04
N CYS A 59 -2.23 -1.99 14.82
CA CYS A 59 -3.12 -2.66 15.76
C CYS A 59 -2.52 -4.00 16.20
N ALA A 60 -2.42 -4.20 17.51
CA ALA A 60 -2.21 -5.50 18.12
C ALA A 60 -3.42 -5.84 18.98
N ASP A 61 -4.27 -6.76 18.51
CA ASP A 61 -5.42 -7.24 19.27
C ASP A 61 -5.39 -8.77 19.29
N GLY A 62 -5.10 -9.35 20.46
CA GLY A 62 -4.89 -10.80 20.62
C GLY A 62 -3.81 -11.34 19.68
N ALA A 63 -4.21 -12.17 18.71
CA ALA A 63 -3.33 -12.71 17.66
C ALA A 63 -3.31 -11.85 16.39
N GLN A 64 -4.22 -10.89 16.24
CA GLN A 64 -4.30 -10.02 15.07
C GLN A 64 -3.19 -8.97 15.12
N ARG A 65 -2.49 -8.81 14.01
CA ARG A 65 -1.46 -7.79 13.81
C ARG A 65 -1.77 -7.07 12.50
N LEU A 66 -2.15 -5.81 12.59
CA LEU A 66 -2.48 -4.98 11.44
C LEU A 66 -1.51 -3.81 11.35
N LEU A 67 -1.06 -3.53 10.13
CA LEU A 67 -0.31 -2.33 9.80
C LEU A 67 -1.13 -1.52 8.80
N VAL A 68 -1.28 -0.23 9.07
CA VAL A 68 -2.04 0.69 8.23
C VAL A 68 -1.06 1.67 7.59
N PHE A 69 -0.99 1.63 6.26
CA PHE A 69 -0.07 2.43 5.46
C PHE A 69 -0.81 3.45 4.58
N GLY A 70 -0.10 4.48 4.14
CA GLY A 70 -0.56 5.33 3.05
C GLY A 70 -0.76 4.51 1.77
N TYR A 71 -1.89 4.73 1.09
CA TYR A 71 -2.20 4.04 -0.14
C TYR A 71 -1.29 4.52 -1.29
N MET A 72 -0.68 3.57 -2.00
CA MET A 72 0.17 3.83 -3.17
C MET A 72 -0.66 3.55 -4.43
N SER A 73 -1.15 4.59 -5.09
CA SER A 73 -2.12 4.46 -6.19
C SER A 73 -1.57 3.87 -7.48
N LEU A 74 -0.25 3.92 -7.67
CA LEU A 74 0.40 3.41 -8.88
C LEU A 74 0.61 1.89 -8.84
N GLY A 75 0.32 1.21 -7.72
CA GLY A 75 0.55 -0.22 -7.61
C GLY A 75 2.00 -0.55 -7.24
N SER A 76 2.37 -1.80 -7.47
CA SER A 76 3.68 -2.36 -7.10
C SER A 76 4.73 -2.14 -8.19
N LEU A 77 6.00 -2.30 -7.86
CA LEU A 77 7.06 -2.28 -8.88
C LEU A 77 6.95 -3.45 -9.86
N GLU A 78 6.44 -4.60 -9.40
CA GLU A 78 6.18 -5.78 -10.23
C GLU A 78 5.18 -5.44 -11.36
N ASP A 79 4.13 -4.69 -11.03
CA ASP A 79 3.12 -4.23 -11.99
C ASP A 79 3.76 -3.40 -13.13
N HIS A 80 4.80 -2.63 -12.82
CA HIS A 80 5.50 -1.77 -13.78
C HIS A 80 6.67 -2.45 -14.51
N LEU A 81 7.00 -3.70 -14.13
CA LEU A 81 8.13 -4.44 -14.69
C LEU A 81 7.69 -5.68 -15.46
N LEU A 82 6.74 -6.44 -14.93
CA LEU A 82 6.34 -7.76 -15.44
C LEU A 82 4.96 -7.73 -16.08
N ASP A 83 4.02 -6.96 -15.52
CA ASP A 83 2.62 -6.91 -15.98
C ASP A 83 2.26 -5.59 -16.67
N ILE A 84 3.18 -5.08 -17.50
CA ILE A 84 3.02 -3.78 -18.17
C ILE A 84 1.80 -3.84 -19.12
N PRO A 85 0.72 -3.08 -18.88
CA PRO A 85 -0.42 -3.01 -19.76
C PRO A 85 -0.01 -2.50 -21.14
N PRO A 86 -0.67 -2.90 -22.24
CA PRO A 86 -0.34 -2.45 -23.60
C PRO A 86 -0.35 -0.92 -23.77
N GLU A 87 -1.06 -0.22 -22.90
CA GLU A 87 -1.27 1.23 -22.91
C GLU A 87 -0.23 1.99 -22.06
N GLN A 88 0.57 1.29 -21.27
CA GLN A 88 1.52 1.89 -20.34
C GLN A 88 2.94 1.85 -20.92
N LYS A 89 3.61 3.01 -20.96
CA LYS A 89 5.00 3.08 -21.43
C LYS A 89 5.89 2.36 -20.40
N PRO A 90 6.73 1.39 -20.82
CA PRO A 90 7.72 0.81 -19.95
C PRO A 90 8.62 1.88 -19.34
N LEU A 91 9.10 1.61 -18.14
CA LEU A 91 10.10 2.45 -17.50
C LEU A 91 11.31 2.63 -18.45
N SER A 92 11.89 3.84 -18.47
CA SER A 92 12.86 4.24 -19.51
C SER A 92 14.15 3.42 -19.53
N TRP A 93 14.54 2.84 -18.39
CA TRP A 93 15.68 1.91 -18.25
C TRP A 93 15.54 0.59 -19.03
N LEU A 94 14.35 0.26 -19.57
CA LEU A 94 14.12 -0.96 -20.35
C LEU A 94 14.28 -0.73 -21.86
N VAL A 95 14.51 0.51 -22.31
CA VAL A 95 14.59 0.87 -23.74
C VAL A 95 16.01 1.26 -24.18
N ASP A 96 17.03 0.98 -23.37
CA ASP A 96 18.41 1.07 -23.85
C ASP A 96 18.75 -0.20 -24.65
N GLU A 97 18.06 -0.39 -25.77
CA GLU A 97 18.69 -1.06 -26.91
C GLU A 97 19.75 -0.10 -27.44
N ASP A 98 20.93 -0.16 -26.84
CA ASP A 98 22.17 0.27 -27.48
C ASP A 98 22.38 -0.62 -28.72
N GLU A 99 21.64 -0.35 -29.79
CA GLU A 99 21.93 -0.85 -31.14
C GLU A 99 23.15 -0.15 -31.76
N ASN A 100 23.90 0.69 -31.04
CA ASN A 100 25.11 1.31 -31.58
C ASN A 100 26.05 1.90 -30.52
N SER A 101 26.73 1.05 -29.74
CA SER A 101 27.97 1.47 -29.08
C SER A 101 29.08 0.41 -29.21
N ILE A 102 29.78 0.57 -30.34
CA ILE A 102 31.10 0.04 -30.76
C ILE A 102 31.16 -1.41 -31.26
#